data_AF-A0AAU0RGM0-F1
#
_entry.id   AF-A0AAU0RGM0-F1
#
_cell.length_a   1.000
_cell.length_b   1.000
_cell.length_c   1.000
_cell.angle_alpha   90.00
_cell.angle_beta   90.00
_cell.angle_gamma   90.00
#
_symmetry.space_group_name_H-M   'P 1'
#
loop_
_entity.id
_entity.type
_entity.pdbx_description
1 polymer ?
#
loop_
_entity_poly.entity_id
_entity_poly.type
_entity_poly.pdbx_seq_one_letter_code
_entity_poly.pdbx_strand_id
1 'polypeptide(L)'
;MNVNLQQEKQTILDALDRTRSGVWATAPEIAGYSGVNLENVLRIVYNSREFMKCTVRSDDGLPMFTSRKVYKARSPFWHKFYDFLKGEYV
;
A
#
# COMPACT_ATOMS: atom_id res chain seq x y z
N MET A 1 10.04 -15.33 -2.46
CA MET A 1 10.58 -14.12 -1.80
C MET A 1 11.60 -14.55 -0.77
N ASN A 2 12.75 -13.90 -0.69
CA ASN A 2 13.77 -14.18 0.32
C ASN A 2 13.19 -13.89 1.73
N VAL A 3 13.69 -14.56 2.78
CA VAL A 3 13.20 -14.41 4.17
C VAL A 3 13.27 -12.96 4.62
N ASN A 4 14.36 -12.26 4.25
CA ASN A 4 14.55 -10.85 4.56
C ASN A 4 13.46 -9.95 3.95
N LEU A 5 13.07 -10.20 2.69
CA LEU A 5 12.01 -9.45 2.02
C LEU A 5 10.63 -9.71 2.64
N GLN A 6 10.36 -10.91 3.19
CA GLN A 6 9.10 -11.19 3.87
C GLN A 6 8.99 -10.42 5.18
N GLN A 7 10.10 -10.30 5.91
CA GLN A 7 10.16 -9.50 7.12
C GLN A 7 9.97 -8.01 6.81
N GLU A 8 10.69 -7.48 5.83
CA GLU A 8 10.53 -6.09 5.36
C GLU A 8 9.10 -5.82 4.88
N LYS A 9 8.46 -6.79 4.20
CA LYS A 9 7.06 -6.68 3.80
C LYS A 9 6.16 -6.51 5.02
N GLN A 10 6.35 -7.31 6.07
CA GLN A 10 5.56 -7.18 7.29
C GLN A 10 5.80 -5.81 7.96
N THR A 11 7.05 -5.34 7.99
CA THR A 11 7.40 -4.01 8.50
C THR A 11 6.67 -2.90 7.74
N ILE A 12 6.59 -2.98 6.41
CA ILE A 12 5.84 -2.03 5.58
C ILE A 12 4.34 -2.08 5.90
N LEU A 13 3.76 -3.28 6.02
CA LEU A 13 2.34 -3.45 6.32
C LEU A 13 1.98 -2.86 7.70
N ASP A 14 2.81 -3.11 8.70
CA ASP A 14 2.62 -2.58 10.05
C ASP A 14 2.81 -1.06 10.09
N ALA A 15 3.78 -0.52 9.35
CA ALA A 15 3.99 0.91 9.24
C ALA A 15 2.76 1.61 8.64
N LEU A 16 2.21 1.07 7.54
CA LEU A 16 0.98 1.58 6.91
C LEU A 16 -0.22 1.54 7.87
N ASP A 17 -0.35 0.48 8.68
CA ASP A 17 -1.42 0.38 9.68
C ASP A 17 -1.23 1.39 10.84
N ARG A 18 0.00 1.82 11.14
CA ARG A 18 0.25 2.84 12.19
C ARG A 18 0.07 4.27 11.70
N THR A 19 0.28 4.54 10.42
CA THR A 19 0.07 5.87 9.84
C THR A 19 -1.36 6.31 10.03
N ARG A 20 -1.59 7.46 10.69
CA ARG A 20 -2.92 8.06 10.86
C ARG A 20 -3.34 8.94 9.68
N SER A 21 -2.38 9.35 8.86
CA SER A 21 -2.57 10.24 7.71
C SER A 21 -2.95 9.44 6.46
N GLY A 22 -4.24 9.23 6.26
CA GLY A 22 -4.76 8.74 4.98
C GLY A 22 -4.62 7.23 4.75
N VAL A 23 -5.26 6.78 3.67
CA VAL A 23 -5.25 5.38 3.23
C VAL A 23 -4.11 5.13 2.25
N TRP A 24 -3.65 6.15 1.53
CA TRP A 24 -2.73 6.03 0.40
C TRP A 24 -1.40 6.72 0.72
N ALA A 25 -0.30 6.10 0.33
CA ALA A 25 1.05 6.64 0.46
C ALA A 25 1.90 6.25 -0.76
N THR A 26 2.79 7.13 -1.19
CA THR A 26 3.78 6.88 -2.24
C THR A 26 4.89 5.95 -1.74
N ALA A 27 5.64 5.34 -2.66
CA ALA A 27 6.77 4.47 -2.28
C ALA A 27 7.86 5.20 -1.43
N PRO A 28 8.23 6.47 -1.72
CA PRO A 28 9.11 7.23 -0.85
C PRO A 28 8.55 7.47 0.56
N GLU A 29 7.26 7.78 0.69
CA GLU A 29 6.62 7.94 1.99
C GLU A 29 6.61 6.63 2.78
N ILE A 30 6.28 5.52 2.12
CA ILE A 30 6.33 4.18 2.72
C ILE A 30 7.74 3.86 3.20
N ALA A 31 8.77 4.16 2.42
CA ALA A 31 10.16 3.99 2.84
C ALA A 31 10.47 4.85 4.07
N GLY A 32 10.02 6.11 4.09
CA GLY A 32 10.16 7.00 5.22
C GLY A 32 9.51 6.50 6.51
N TYR A 33 8.28 5.97 6.44
CA TYR A 33 7.55 5.49 7.62
C TYR A 33 8.02 4.12 8.12
N SER A 34 8.43 3.24 7.21
CA SER A 34 8.83 1.86 7.54
C SER A 34 10.31 1.71 7.85
N GLY A 35 11.16 2.65 7.43
CA GLY A 35 12.62 2.54 7.50
C GLY A 35 13.20 1.52 6.51
N VAL A 36 12.37 0.93 5.65
CA VAL A 36 12.80 0.00 4.60
C VAL A 36 13.34 0.79 3.42
N ASN A 37 14.42 0.29 2.80
CA ASN A 37 15.00 0.91 1.63
C ASN A 37 13.99 1.03 0.48
N LEU A 38 13.98 2.16 -0.22
CA LEU A 38 13.05 2.43 -1.33
C LEU A 38 13.06 1.34 -2.41
N GLU A 39 14.21 0.78 -2.77
CA GLU A 39 14.29 -0.31 -3.75
C GLU A 39 13.53 -1.56 -3.26
N ASN A 40 13.71 -1.92 -1.98
CA ASN A 40 13.00 -3.06 -1.40
C ASN A 40 11.51 -2.78 -1.27
N VAL A 41 11.12 -1.56 -0.90
CA VAL A 41 9.70 -1.13 -0.92
C VAL A 41 9.09 -1.32 -2.30
N LEU A 42 9.76 -0.84 -3.36
CA LEU A 42 9.29 -1.00 -4.73
C LEU A 42 9.18 -2.49 -5.10
N ARG A 43 10.23 -3.29 -4.86
CA ARG A 43 10.19 -4.73 -5.13
C ARG A 43 9.05 -5.43 -4.40
N ILE A 44 8.80 -5.09 -3.13
CA ILE A 44 7.77 -5.71 -2.31
C ILE A 44 6.37 -5.30 -2.79
N VAL A 45 6.13 -4.00 -2.95
CA VAL A 45 4.80 -3.45 -3.24
C VAL A 45 4.33 -3.85 -4.65
N TYR A 46 5.23 -3.91 -5.63
CA TYR A 46 4.88 -4.33 -6.99
C TYR A 46 4.70 -5.84 -7.15
N ASN A 47 5.34 -6.66 -6.30
CA ASN A 47 5.29 -8.13 -6.44
C ASN A 47 4.39 -8.81 -5.40
N SER A 48 3.80 -8.08 -4.46
CA SER A 48 2.89 -8.63 -3.45
C SER A 48 1.44 -8.26 -3.71
N ARG A 49 0.56 -9.27 -3.59
CA ARG A 49 -0.90 -9.08 -3.70
C ARG A 49 -1.50 -8.38 -2.49
N GLU A 50 -0.77 -8.23 -1.40
CA GLU A 50 -1.28 -7.58 -0.17
C GLU A 50 -1.37 -6.06 -0.31
N PHE A 51 -0.74 -5.50 -1.35
CA PHE A 51 -0.82 -4.08 -1.66
C PHE A 51 -1.81 -3.81 -2.79
N MET A 52 -2.43 -2.65 -2.72
CA MET A 52 -3.24 -2.07 -3.78
C MET A 52 -2.57 -0.81 -4.27
N LYS A 53 -2.62 -0.61 -5.59
CA LYS A 53 -2.21 0.63 -6.23
C LYS A 53 -3.43 1.53 -6.40
N CYS A 54 -3.28 2.81 -6.08
CA CYS A 54 -4.30 3.80 -6.37
C CYS A 54 -4.35 4.09 -7.88
N THR A 55 -5.55 4.23 -8.44
CA THR A 55 -5.74 4.66 -9.83
C THR A 55 -5.33 6.12 -10.02
N VAL A 56 -5.49 6.93 -8.97
CA VAL A 56 -5.07 8.34 -8.93
C VAL A 56 -3.61 8.41 -8.48
N ARG A 57 -2.88 9.40 -8.98
CA ARG A 57 -1.49 9.67 -8.62
C ARG A 57 -1.42 10.71 -7.49
N SER A 58 -0.30 10.79 -6.81
CA SER A 58 -0.03 11.93 -5.91
C SER A 58 0.03 13.23 -6.71
N ASP A 59 0.05 14.36 -6.01
CA ASP A 59 0.18 15.69 -6.62
C ASP A 59 1.46 15.80 -7.48
N ASP A 60 2.53 15.13 -7.06
CA ASP A 60 3.80 15.03 -7.81
C ASP A 60 3.79 13.97 -8.93
N GLY A 61 2.64 13.34 -9.19
CA GLY A 61 2.48 12.34 -10.25
C GLY A 61 3.00 10.95 -9.91
N LEU A 62 3.33 10.66 -8.65
CA LEU A 62 3.80 9.35 -8.22
C LEU A 62 2.66 8.35 -8.00
N PRO A 63 2.87 7.06 -8.28
CA PRO A 63 1.90 6.05 -7.91
C PRO A 63 1.79 5.94 -6.39
N MET A 64 0.56 5.89 -5.89
CA MET A 64 0.27 5.69 -4.47
C MET A 64 -0.17 4.26 -4.22
N PHE A 65 0.13 3.76 -3.03
CA PHE A 65 -0.14 2.41 -2.60
C PHE A 65 -0.74 2.38 -1.20
N THR A 66 -1.43 1.29 -0.91
CA THR A 66 -1.93 0.97 0.42
C THR A 66 -1.92 -0.53 0.63
N SER A 67 -2.09 -0.98 1.87
CA SER A 67 -2.37 -2.39 2.11
C SER A 67 -3.86 -2.67 1.94
N ARG A 68 -4.21 -3.83 1.39
CA ARG A 68 -5.61 -4.29 1.29
C ARG A 68 -6.31 -4.29 2.64
N LYS A 69 -5.58 -4.60 3.72
CA LYS A 69 -6.09 -4.57 5.09
C LYS A 69 -6.49 -3.16 5.49
N VAL A 70 -5.60 -2.18 5.33
CA VAL A 70 -5.85 -0.77 5.67
C VAL A 70 -6.97 -0.20 4.80
N TYR A 71 -6.98 -0.51 3.50
CA TYR A 71 -8.06 -0.13 2.60
C TYR A 71 -9.42 -0.67 3.07
N LYS A 72 -9.50 -1.97 3.40
CA LYS A 72 -10.72 -2.58 3.93
C LYS A 72 -11.13 -2.00 5.27
N ALA A 73 -10.20 -1.62 6.14
CA ALA A 73 -10.52 -1.08 7.45
C ALA A 73 -10.98 0.39 7.40
N ARG A 74 -10.36 1.21 6.55
CA ARG A 74 -10.49 2.68 6.61
C ARG A 74 -11.18 3.31 5.41
N SER A 75 -11.31 2.60 4.29
CA SER A 75 -12.02 3.14 3.13
C SER A 75 -13.54 3.17 3.40
N PRO A 76 -14.23 4.29 3.10
CA PRO A 76 -15.68 4.38 3.18
C PRO A 76 -16.37 3.24 2.42
N PHE A 77 -17.49 2.73 2.95
CA PHE A 77 -18.23 1.60 2.35
C PHE A 77 -18.56 1.79 0.87
N TRP A 78 -18.82 3.03 0.43
CA TRP A 78 -19.12 3.37 -0.96
C TRP A 78 -17.96 3.11 -1.93
N HIS A 79 -16.71 3.33 -1.52
CA HIS A 79 -15.54 3.03 -2.35
C HIS A 79 -15.32 1.53 -2.54
N LYS A 80 -15.63 0.72 -1.51
CA LYS A 80 -15.57 -0.75 -1.62
C LYS A 80 -16.59 -1.30 -2.62
N PHE A 81 -17.77 -0.69 -2.69
CA PHE A 81 -18.82 -1.10 -3.63
C PHE A 81 -18.46 -0.75 -5.08
N TYR A 82 -17.83 0.42 -5.32
CA TYR A 82 -17.39 0.83 -6.65
C TYR A 82 -16.25 -0.06 -7.19
N ASP A 83 -15.30 -0.46 -6.33
CA ASP A 83 -14.21 -1.37 -6.72
C ASP A 83 -14.69 -2.81 -6.92
N PHE A 84 -15.69 -3.26 -6.13
CA PHE A 84 -16.35 -4.55 -6.35
C PHE A 84 -17.02 -4.62 -7.72
N LEU A 85 -17.71 -3.56 -8.14
CA LEU A 85 -18.36 -3.48 -9.46
C LEU A 85 -17.36 -3.43 -10.62
N LYS A 86 -16.12 -2.95 -10.40
CA LYS A 86 -15.06 -2.93 -11.41
C LYS A 86 -14.22 -4.22 -11.50
N GLY A 87 -14.45 -5.20 -10.63
CA GLY A 87 -13.71 -6.46 -10.64
C GLY A 87 -12.27 -6.36 -10.12
N GLU A 88 -11.89 -5.24 -9.49
CA GLU A 88 -10.56 -5.05 -8.89
C GLU A 88 -10.48 -5.61 -7.45
N TYR A 89 -11.61 -6.12 -6.96
CA TYR A 89 -11.76 -6.77 -5.66
C TYR A 89 -11.38 -8.26 -5.73
N VAL A 90 -10.09 -8.55 -5.93
CA VAL A 90 -9.49 -9.89 -5.74
C VAL A 90 -8.36 -9.82 -4.74
#